data_AF-A0A0F3L9Y8-F1
#
_entry.id   AF-A0A0F3L9Y8-F1
#
_cell.length_a   1.000
_cell.length_b   1.000
_cell.length_c   1.000
_cell.angle_alpha   90.00
_cell.angle_beta   90.00
_cell.angle_gamma   90.00
#
_symmetry.space_group_name_H-M   'P 1'
#
loop_
_entity.id
_entity.type
_entity.pdbx_description
1 polymer ?
#
loop_
_entity_poly.entity_id
_entity_poly.type
_entity_poly.pdbx_seq_one_letter_code
_entity_poly.pdbx_strand_id
1 'polypeptide(L)'
;MLFLLNDVVFDLDEACPVTPADARRFEKLGLDYLLELGCELFAEDPLLHRNDPERARRLAWLIAERSPDVNAALFAAPAAACNPDLVEPRFCTLPEQVMRQLQAKGRRLDAVSADRAVWNRLAA
;
A
#
# COMPACT_ATOMS: atom_id res chain seq x y z
N MET A 1 8.56 -9.24 -4.49
CA MET A 1 8.83 -8.55 -3.23
C MET A 1 7.53 -8.52 -2.45
N LEU A 2 7.54 -8.74 -1.14
CA LEU A 2 6.33 -8.57 -0.34
C LEU A 2 6.10 -7.09 -0.03
N PHE A 3 4.85 -6.63 -0.17
CA PHE A 3 4.46 -5.27 0.13
C PHE A 3 3.18 -5.24 0.96
N LEU A 4 3.21 -4.60 2.13
CA LEU A 4 2.02 -4.40 2.96
C LEU A 4 1.30 -3.12 2.52
N LEU A 5 0.03 -3.22 2.16
CA LEU A 5 -0.82 -2.08 1.91
C LEU A 5 -2.05 -2.14 2.83
N ASN A 6 -2.14 -1.18 3.76
CA ASN A 6 -3.05 -1.18 4.90
C ASN A 6 -2.93 -2.47 5.73
N ASP A 7 -3.73 -3.48 5.41
CA ASP A 7 -3.74 -4.77 6.10
C ASP A 7 -3.70 -5.98 5.15
N VAL A 8 -3.37 -5.76 3.88
CA VAL A 8 -3.17 -6.83 2.89
C VAL A 8 -1.71 -6.87 2.47
N VAL A 9 -1.13 -8.07 2.47
CA VAL A 9 0.23 -8.30 1.95
C VAL A 9 0.14 -8.79 0.51
N PHE A 10 0.70 -8.01 -0.41
CA PHE A 10 0.84 -8.37 -1.82
C PHE A 10 2.20 -9.00 -2.08
N ASP A 11 2.23 -10.03 -2.92
CA ASP A 11 3.46 -10.46 -3.58
C ASP A 11 3.57 -9.76 -4.94
N LEU A 12 4.56 -8.88 -5.07
CA LEU A 12 4.79 -8.08 -6.27
C LEU A 12 5.60 -8.82 -7.34
N ASP A 13 6.19 -9.98 -7.04
CA ASP A 13 6.94 -10.77 -8.04
C ASP A 13 6.04 -11.74 -8.83
N GLU A 14 4.84 -12.05 -8.32
CA GLU A 14 3.98 -13.11 -8.86
C GLU A 14 3.42 -12.79 -10.26
N ALA A 15 3.37 -11.51 -10.64
CA ALA A 15 3.28 -10.99 -12.02
C ALA A 15 3.34 -9.47 -11.99
N CYS A 16 4.07 -8.83 -12.91
CA CYS A 16 4.05 -7.37 -13.04
C CYS A 16 2.60 -6.91 -13.33
N PRO A 17 1.97 -6.13 -12.44
CA PRO A 17 0.54 -5.83 -12.53
C PRO A 17 0.23 -4.74 -13.58
N VAL A 18 1.27 -4.22 -14.24
CA VAL A 18 1.21 -3.15 -15.23
C VAL A 18 1.78 -3.62 -16.56
N THR A 19 1.21 -3.15 -17.66
CA THR A 19 1.80 -3.42 -18.98
C THR A 19 3.11 -2.61 -19.15
N PRO A 20 4.02 -3.00 -20.04
CA PRO A 20 5.21 -2.19 -20.34
C PRO A 20 4.87 -0.76 -20.81
N ALA A 21 3.70 -0.56 -21.43
CA ALA A 21 3.22 0.76 -21.82
C ALA A 21 2.80 1.60 -20.60
N ASP A 22 2.15 0.98 -19.63
CA ASP A 22 1.78 1.63 -18.37
C ASP A 22 3.03 1.97 -17.55
N ALA A 23 3.99 1.04 -17.45
CA ALA A 23 5.28 1.28 -16.78
C ALA A 23 5.98 2.55 -17.31
N ARG A 24 6.06 2.73 -18.63
CA ARG A 24 6.64 3.94 -19.27
C ARG A 24 5.86 5.22 -19.04
N ARG A 25 4.53 5.14 -18.95
CA ARG A 25 3.71 6.31 -18.58
C ARG A 25 3.98 6.68 -17.13
N PHE A 26 4.06 5.67 -16.29
CA PHE A 26 4.33 5.84 -14.89
C PHE A 26 5.74 6.34 -14.65
N GLU A 27 6.78 5.96 -15.41
CA GLU A 27 8.17 6.48 -15.33
C GLU A 27 8.26 8.00 -15.15
N LYS A 28 7.33 8.75 -15.73
CA LYS A 28 7.28 10.22 -15.64
C LYS A 28 6.61 10.78 -14.38
N LEU A 29 5.93 9.94 -13.61
CA LEU A 29 5.26 10.34 -12.37
C LEU A 29 6.27 10.42 -11.23
N GLY A 30 6.30 11.57 -10.54
CA GLY A 30 7.03 11.71 -9.30
C GLY A 30 6.38 10.94 -8.15
N LEU A 31 7.13 10.76 -7.06
CA LEU A 31 6.61 10.14 -5.84
C LEU A 31 5.42 10.94 -5.29
N ASP A 32 5.51 12.27 -5.25
CA ASP A 32 4.45 13.15 -4.73
C ASP A 32 3.11 12.92 -5.43
N TYR A 33 3.12 12.79 -6.77
CA TYR A 33 1.92 12.47 -7.54
C TYR A 33 1.33 11.10 -7.19
N LEU A 34 2.18 10.08 -6.94
CA LEU A 34 1.70 8.76 -6.52
C LEU A 34 1.07 8.81 -5.12
N LEU A 35 1.57 9.68 -4.25
CA LEU A 35 1.00 9.89 -2.93
C LEU A 35 -0.38 10.54 -3.03
N GLU A 36 -0.52 11.60 -3.83
CA GLU A 36 -1.80 12.25 -4.11
C GLU A 36 -2.80 11.25 -4.70
N LEU A 37 -2.40 10.49 -5.72
CA LEU A 37 -3.23 9.43 -6.31
C LEU A 37 -3.65 8.39 -5.26
N GLY A 38 -2.73 7.94 -4.40
CA GLY A 38 -3.06 7.02 -3.32
C GLY A 38 -4.11 7.60 -2.36
N CYS A 39 -3.99 8.87 -1.99
CA CYS A 39 -4.95 9.55 -1.13
C CYS A 39 -6.33 9.66 -1.81
N GLU A 40 -6.39 10.03 -3.08
CA GLU A 40 -7.64 10.07 -3.85
C GLU A 40 -8.34 8.71 -3.90
N LEU A 41 -7.57 7.67 -4.22
CA LEU A 41 -8.07 6.30 -4.32
C LEU A 41 -8.68 5.79 -3.01
N PHE A 42 -8.01 6.03 -1.87
CA PHE A 42 -8.48 5.60 -0.57
C PHE A 42 -9.52 6.53 0.05
N ALA A 43 -9.57 7.79 -0.36
CA ALA A 43 -10.68 8.69 -0.04
C ALA A 43 -11.97 8.23 -0.72
N GLU A 44 -11.90 7.79 -1.98
CA GLU A 44 -13.03 7.20 -2.70
C GLU A 44 -13.47 5.87 -2.05
N ASP A 45 -12.54 4.95 -1.84
CA ASP A 45 -12.78 3.63 -1.22
C ASP A 45 -11.74 3.30 -0.13
N PRO A 46 -12.05 3.49 1.16
CA PRO A 46 -11.14 3.18 2.28
C PRO A 46 -10.74 1.69 2.34
N LEU A 47 -11.55 0.81 1.73
CA LEU A 47 -11.31 -0.63 1.66
C LEU A 47 -10.85 -1.08 0.27
N LEU A 48 -10.32 -0.19 -0.57
CA LEU A 48 -9.86 -0.47 -1.93
C LEU A 48 -8.96 -1.72 -2.01
N HIS A 49 -8.02 -1.85 -1.07
CA HIS A 49 -7.11 -2.99 -0.95
C HIS A 49 -7.81 -4.36 -0.80
N ARG A 50 -9.08 -4.38 -0.39
CA ARG A 50 -9.93 -5.58 -0.33
C ARG A 50 -10.95 -5.64 -1.46
N ASN A 51 -11.53 -4.50 -1.84
CA ASN A 51 -12.61 -4.43 -2.83
C ASN A 51 -12.09 -4.55 -4.27
N ASP A 52 -10.92 -3.95 -4.57
CA ASP A 52 -10.22 -4.03 -5.86
C ASP A 52 -8.71 -4.28 -5.61
N PRO A 53 -8.34 -5.53 -5.26
CA PRO A 53 -6.96 -5.87 -4.93
C PRO A 53 -6.01 -5.73 -6.12
N GLU A 54 -6.50 -5.77 -7.37
CA GLU A 54 -5.65 -5.56 -8.53
C GLU A 54 -5.20 -4.10 -8.66
N ARG A 55 -6.14 -3.15 -8.50
CA ARG A 55 -5.83 -1.72 -8.50
C ARG A 55 -4.94 -1.34 -7.32
N ALA A 56 -5.21 -1.89 -6.14
CA ALA A 56 -4.38 -1.70 -4.96
C ALA A 56 -2.96 -2.27 -5.14
N ARG A 57 -2.82 -3.45 -5.74
CA ARG A 57 -1.50 -4.05 -6.08
C ARG A 57 -0.73 -3.20 -7.08
N ARG A 58 -1.38 -2.59 -8.07
CA ARG A 58 -0.73 -1.65 -9.00
C ARG A 58 -0.17 -0.44 -8.26
N LEU A 59 -0.92 0.15 -7.33
CA LEU A 59 -0.44 1.25 -6.50
C LEU A 59 0.77 0.82 -5.65
N ALA A 60 0.69 -0.34 -4.99
CA ALA A 60 1.81 -0.88 -4.20
C ALA A 60 3.07 -1.09 -5.05
N TRP A 61 2.93 -1.64 -6.26
CA TRP A 61 4.03 -1.80 -7.20
C TRP A 61 4.64 -0.45 -7.60
N LEU A 62 3.82 0.56 -7.88
CA LEU A 62 4.30 1.91 -8.22
C LEU A 62 5.06 2.57 -7.09
N ILE A 63 4.59 2.42 -5.85
CA ILE A 63 5.29 2.95 -4.66
C ILE A 63 6.64 2.26 -4.48
N ALA A 64 6.67 0.93 -4.55
CA ALA A 64 7.89 0.13 -4.46
C ALA A 64 8.94 0.51 -5.53
N GLU A 65 8.49 0.71 -6.77
CA GLU A 65 9.36 1.10 -7.88
C GLU A 65 9.98 2.50 -7.67
N ARG A 66 9.28 3.40 -6.97
CA ARG A 66 9.76 4.78 -6.71
C ARG A 66 10.48 4.98 -5.41
N SER A 67 10.23 4.12 -4.45
CA SER A 67 10.88 4.14 -3.16
C SER A 67 11.26 2.71 -2.79
N PRO A 68 12.38 2.19 -3.32
CA PRO A 68 12.80 0.79 -3.11
C PRO A 68 13.00 0.42 -1.63
N ASP A 69 13.26 1.41 -0.78
CA ASP A 69 13.39 1.22 0.66
C ASP A 69 12.04 1.03 1.36
N VAL A 70 10.91 1.28 0.69
CA VAL A 70 9.56 1.16 1.26
C VAL A 70 8.92 -0.16 0.84
N ASN A 71 8.47 -0.93 1.82
CA ASN A 71 7.71 -2.17 1.59
C ASN A 71 6.40 -2.23 2.40
N ALA A 72 6.03 -1.13 3.04
CA ALA A 72 4.76 -0.99 3.74
C ALA A 72 4.20 0.42 3.58
N ALA A 73 2.91 0.51 3.23
CA ALA A 73 2.16 1.75 3.12
C ALA A 73 0.81 1.64 3.83
N LEU A 74 0.40 2.72 4.49
CA LEU A 74 -0.93 2.88 5.07
C LEU A 74 -1.55 4.15 4.51
N PHE A 75 -2.76 4.03 3.96
CA PHE A 75 -3.63 5.14 3.58
C PHE A 75 -4.88 5.05 4.44
N ALA A 76 -4.90 5.82 5.53
CA ALA A 76 -5.99 5.81 6.50
C ALA A 76 -7.01 6.89 6.15
N ALA A 77 -8.07 6.51 5.44
CA ALA A 77 -9.20 7.40 5.16
C ALA A 77 -10.24 7.33 6.30
N PRO A 78 -10.74 8.47 6.83
CA PRO A 78 -11.69 8.48 7.93
C PRO A 78 -13.10 7.99 7.54
N ALA A 79 -13.47 8.15 6.27
CA ALA A 79 -14.74 7.70 5.71
C ALA A 79 -14.63 7.56 4.19
N ALA A 80 -15.57 6.85 3.56
CA ALA A 80 -15.68 6.80 2.10
C ALA A 80 -16.16 8.15 1.54
N ALA A 81 -15.72 8.47 0.33
CA ALA A 81 -15.91 9.76 -0.34
C ALA A 81 -15.49 10.97 0.52
N CYS A 82 -14.45 10.83 1.36
CA CYS A 82 -13.91 11.96 2.12
C CYS A 82 -13.08 12.88 1.21
N ASN A 83 -12.67 14.04 1.74
CA ASN A 83 -11.65 14.85 1.08
C ASN A 83 -10.32 14.07 1.09
N PRO A 84 -9.62 13.91 -0.06
CA PRO A 84 -8.29 13.31 -0.13
C PRO A 84 -7.27 13.91 0.85
N ASP A 85 -7.37 15.21 1.16
CA ASP A 85 -6.49 15.88 2.13
C ASP A 85 -6.61 15.34 3.57
N LEU A 86 -7.69 14.60 3.86
CA LEU A 86 -7.91 13.94 5.16
C LEU A 86 -7.32 12.53 5.22
N VAL A 87 -6.79 12.01 4.12
CA VAL A 87 -6.11 10.71 4.09
C VAL A 87 -4.65 10.95 4.43
N GLU A 88 -4.21 10.45 5.59
CA GLU A 88 -2.82 10.60 6.02
C GLU A 88 -1.99 9.37 5.57
N PRO A 89 -1.13 9.50 4.54
CA PRO A 89 -0.32 8.38 4.09
C PRO A 89 0.89 8.18 5.04
N ARG A 90 1.18 6.92 5.35
CA ARG A 90 2.37 6.53 6.13
C ARG A 90 3.14 5.46 5.41
N PHE A 91 4.47 5.54 5.46
CA PHE A 91 5.38 4.59 4.81
C PHE A 91 6.43 4.10 5.80
N CYS A 92 6.82 2.84 5.68
CA CYS A 92 7.98 2.32 6.40
C CYS A 92 8.63 1.14 5.70
N THR A 93 9.80 0.79 6.19
CA THR A 93 10.52 -0.43 5.85
C THR A 93 10.34 -1.45 6.96
N LEU A 94 9.88 -2.64 6.61
CA LEU A 94 9.73 -3.77 7.51
C LEU A 94 10.77 -4.86 7.20
N PRO A 95 11.36 -5.49 8.23
CA PRO A 95 12.19 -6.67 8.03
C PRO A 95 11.43 -7.80 7.34
N GLU A 96 12.09 -8.58 6.49
CA GLU A 96 11.46 -9.67 5.73
C GLU A 96 10.69 -10.65 6.63
N GLN A 97 11.24 -10.99 7.80
CA GLN A 97 10.59 -11.88 8.75
C GLN A 97 9.22 -11.35 9.21
N VAL A 98 9.09 -10.04 9.44
CA VAL A 98 7.80 -9.42 9.80
C VAL A 98 6.84 -9.52 8.63
N MET A 99 7.29 -9.22 7.41
CA MET A 99 6.47 -9.34 6.20
C MET A 99 5.95 -10.77 5.98
N ARG A 100 6.81 -11.79 6.17
CA ARG A 100 6.41 -13.20 6.07
C ARG A 100 5.39 -13.60 7.13
N GLN A 101 5.53 -13.10 8.37
CA GLN A 101 4.55 -13.33 9.43
C GLN A 101 3.19 -12.69 9.11
N LEU A 102 3.18 -11.48 8.54
CA LEU A 102 1.97 -10.82 8.09
C LEU A 102 1.32 -11.58 6.91
N GLN A 103 2.12 -11.99 5.92
CA GLN A 103 1.66 -12.80 4.79
C GLN A 103 1.01 -14.10 5.25
N ALA A 104 1.62 -14.80 6.22
CA ALA A 104 1.11 -16.08 6.74
C ALA A 104 -0.27 -15.96 7.42
N LYS A 105 -0.67 -14.76 7.87
CA LYS A 105 -2.02 -14.52 8.41
C LYS A 105 -3.07 -14.49 7.29
N GLY A 106 -2.70 -14.15 6.06
CA GLY A 106 -3.61 -14.04 4.92
C GLY A 106 -4.86 -13.23 5.26
N ARG A 107 -6.05 -13.81 5.00
CA ARG A 107 -7.35 -13.16 5.28
C ARG A 107 -7.64 -12.90 6.76
N ARG A 108 -6.84 -13.44 7.69
CA ARG A 108 -6.96 -13.16 9.14
C ARG A 108 -6.21 -11.89 9.55
N LEU A 109 -5.46 -11.27 8.64
CA LEU A 109 -4.87 -9.96 8.87
C LEU A 109 -5.96 -8.90 8.73
N ASP A 110 -6.15 -8.11 9.78
CA ASP A 110 -7.10 -6.99 9.82
C ASP A 110 -6.37 -5.69 10.15
N ALA A 111 -7.05 -4.55 9.97
CA ALA A 111 -6.47 -3.23 10.17
C ALA A 111 -5.86 -3.06 11.57
N VAL A 112 -6.54 -3.58 12.61
CA VAL A 112 -6.09 -3.45 14.01
C VAL A 112 -4.82 -4.26 14.26
N SER A 113 -4.77 -5.50 13.77
CA SER A 113 -3.62 -6.39 13.96
C SER A 113 -2.42 -6.01 13.08
N ALA A 114 -2.66 -5.44 11.90
CA ALA A 114 -1.62 -4.82 11.07
C ALA A 114 -1.05 -3.58 11.77
N ASP A 115 -1.91 -2.69 12.25
CA ASP A 115 -1.52 -1.46 12.94
C ASP A 115 -0.66 -1.71 14.19
N ARG A 116 -1.08 -2.65 15.04
CA ARG A 116 -0.29 -3.08 16.20
C ARG A 116 1.08 -3.67 15.83
N ALA A 117 1.15 -4.40 14.72
CA ALA A 117 2.38 -5.08 14.31
C ALA A 117 3.40 -4.15 13.63
N VAL A 118 2.92 -3.05 13.04
CA VAL A 118 3.69 -2.20 12.11
C VAL A 118 3.82 -0.78 12.64
N TRP A 119 2.69 -0.08 12.85
CA TRP A 119 2.68 1.36 13.08
C TRP A 119 2.85 1.75 14.55
N ASN A 120 2.28 0.97 15.48
CA ASN A 120 2.51 1.19 16.91
C ASN A 120 3.93 0.79 17.35
N ARG A 121 4.61 -0.09 16.61
CA ARG A 121 6.02 -0.43 16.87
C ARG A 121 6.99 0.70 16.52
N LEU A 122 6.62 1.59 15.61
CA LEU A 122 7.43 2.73 15.21
C LEU A 122 7.22 3.96 16.11
N ALA A 123 6.24 3.91 17.02
CA ALA A 123 5.94 4.97 17.98
C ALA A 123 6.60 4.74 19.37
N ALA A 124 7.39 3.67 19.53
CA ALA A 124 8.02 3.27 20.78
C ALA A 124 9.55 3.39 20.74
#